data_AF-A0A8T5PSR4-F1
#
_entry.id   AF-A0A8T5PSR4-F1
#
_cell.length_a   1.000
_cell.length_b   1.000
_cell.length_c   1.000
_cell.angle_alpha   90.00
_cell.angle_beta   90.00
_cell.angle_gamma   90.00
#
_symmetry.space_group_name_H-M   'P 1'
#
loop_
_entity.id
_entity.type
_entity.pdbx_description
1 polymer ?
#
loop_
_entity_poly.entity_id
_entity_poly.type
_entity_poly.pdbx_seq_one_letter_code
_entity_poly.pdbx_strand_id
1 'polypeptide(L)'
;MVQYKQQCVRCKKNMVLVTGRNQFPICYECQKNELKGEIKDPKMKKMFDIPEQLYQQNSFLRSIKANYLRYGKLTDRQIEFFKKTVKKMTKCESQKDTDKAK
;
A
#
# COMPACT_ATOMS: atom_id res chain seq x y z
N MET A 1 10.99 13.73 -11.84
CA MET A 1 11.05 13.49 -10.38
C MET A 1 12.20 12.55 -10.11
N VAL A 2 13.18 12.95 -9.31
CA VAL A 2 14.30 12.06 -8.91
C VAL A 2 13.74 10.96 -8.01
N GLN A 3 13.97 9.70 -8.39
CA GLN A 3 13.71 8.53 -7.56
C GLN A 3 15.04 8.02 -7.06
N TYR A 4 15.19 7.84 -5.76
CA TYR A 4 16.42 7.31 -5.18
C TYR A 4 16.08 6.29 -4.08
N LYS A 5 17.03 5.41 -3.77
CA LYS A 5 16.87 4.44 -2.70
C LYS A 5 17.39 5.04 -1.39
N GLN A 6 16.60 4.92 -0.32
CA GLN A 6 17.04 5.25 1.03
C GLN A 6 16.71 4.11 1.98
N GLN A 7 17.46 4.03 3.08
CA GLN A 7 17.16 3.08 4.15
C GLN A 7 15.82 3.42 4.80
N CYS A 8 15.11 2.37 5.20
CA CYS A 8 13.89 2.50 6.00
C CYS A 8 14.19 3.26 7.30
N VAL A 9 13.41 4.29 7.61
CA VAL A 9 13.62 5.12 8.81
C VAL A 9 13.42 4.35 10.12
N ARG A 10 12.69 3.22 10.08
CA ARG A 10 12.45 2.36 11.25
C ARG A 10 13.52 1.32 11.47
N CYS A 11 13.74 0.43 10.49
CA CYS A 11 14.69 -0.67 10.67
C CYS A 11 16.12 -0.33 10.27
N LYS A 12 16.33 0.71 9.45
CA LYS A 12 17.63 1.09 8.84
C LYS A 12 18.33 -0.02 8.04
N LYS A 13 17.68 -1.18 7.85
CA LYS A 13 18.23 -2.35 7.14
C LYS A 13 17.76 -2.38 5.68
N ASN A 14 16.46 -2.25 5.45
CA ASN A 14 15.88 -2.41 4.11
C ASN A 14 15.94 -1.11 3.32
N MET A 15 16.32 -1.20 2.04
CA MET A 15 16.27 -0.06 1.12
C MET A 15 14.89 0.06 0.47
N VAL A 16 14.37 1.27 0.45
CA VAL A 16 13.04 1.61 -0.10
C VAL A 16 13.20 2.73 -1.12
N LEU A 17 12.41 2.66 -2.20
CA LEU A 17 12.35 3.74 -3.19
C LEU A 17 11.64 4.95 -2.59
N VAL A 18 12.38 6.06 -2.49
CA VAL A 18 11.87 7.37 -2.11
C VAL A 18 11.46 8.13 -3.36
N THR A 19 10.28 8.72 -3.27
CA THR A 19 9.75 9.66 -4.25
C THR A 19 9.46 10.97 -3.52
N GLY A 20 9.39 12.12 -4.21
CA GLY A 20 9.16 13.41 -3.54
C GLY A 20 7.88 13.48 -2.69
N ARG A 21 6.92 12.57 -2.90
CA ARG A 21 5.70 12.44 -2.09
C ARG A 21 5.87 11.57 -0.84
N ASN A 22 6.93 10.76 -0.78
CA ASN A 22 7.19 9.82 0.30
C ASN A 22 8.48 10.19 1.03
N GLN A 23 8.42 11.26 1.81
CA GLN A 23 9.56 11.79 2.57
C GLN A 23 10.03 10.86 3.70
N PHE A 24 9.18 9.91 4.14
CA PHE A 24 9.51 8.94 5.18
C PHE A 24 9.43 7.50 4.63
N PRO A 25 10.54 6.96 4.08
CA PRO A 25 10.57 5.59 3.57
C PRO A 25 10.38 4.56 4.70
N ILE A 26 9.27 3.82 4.66
CA ILE A 26 9.00 2.71 5.58
C ILE A 26 8.88 1.41 4.79
N CYS A 27 9.66 0.39 5.16
CA CYS A 27 9.60 -0.92 4.52
C CYS A 27 8.33 -1.68 4.89
N TYR A 28 7.94 -2.65 4.05
CA TYR A 28 6.76 -3.48 4.25
C TYR A 28 6.76 -4.16 5.63
N GLU A 29 7.89 -4.73 6.03
CA GLU A 29 8.05 -5.44 7.30
C GLU A 29 7.77 -4.55 8.51
N CYS A 30 8.35 -3.34 8.55
CA CYS A 30 8.11 -2.39 9.63
C CYS A 30 6.66 -1.89 9.67
N GLN A 31 5.97 -1.91 8.53
CA GLN A 31 4.57 -1.51 8.44
C GLN A 31 3.61 -2.68 8.71
N LYS A 32 4.07 -3.93 8.61
CA LYS A 32 3.26 -5.14 8.83
C LYS A 32 2.64 -5.17 10.22
N ASN A 33 3.35 -4.69 11.24
CA ASN A 33 2.82 -4.59 12.59
C ASN A 33 1.60 -3.67 12.70
N GLU A 34 1.53 -2.62 11.88
CA GLU A 34 0.38 -1.70 11.87
C GLU A 34 -0.81 -2.25 11.08
N LEU A 35 -0.59 -3.28 10.26
CA LEU A 35 -1.62 -3.95 9.49
C LEU A 35 -2.27 -5.10 10.27
N LYS A 36 -1.64 -5.51 11.38
CA LYS A 36 -2.17 -6.49 12.33
C LYS A 36 -3.16 -5.80 13.26
N GLY A 37 -4.40 -5.68 12.81
CA GLY A 37 -5.48 -5.16 13.62
C GLY A 37 -6.81 -5.76 13.17
N GLU A 38 -7.72 -5.94 14.12
CA GLU A 38 -9.04 -6.48 13.85
C GLU A 38 -9.95 -5.41 13.26
N ILE A 39 -10.62 -5.76 12.17
CA ILE A 39 -11.62 -4.91 11.51
C ILE A 39 -12.99 -5.41 11.96
N LYS A 40 -13.66 -4.62 12.80
CA LYS A 40 -15.00 -4.96 13.33
C LYS A 40 -16.10 -4.81 12.26
N ASP A 41 -15.94 -3.89 11.32
CA ASP A 41 -16.95 -3.65 10.29
C ASP A 41 -16.89 -4.70 9.16
N PRO A 42 -17.98 -5.45 8.90
CA PRO A 42 -17.99 -6.51 7.88
C PRO A 42 -17.80 -5.95 6.45
N LYS A 43 -18.27 -4.72 6.18
CA LYS A 43 -18.08 -4.05 4.90
C LYS A 43 -16.60 -3.72 4.65
N MET A 44 -15.91 -3.21 5.66
CA MET A 44 -14.49 -2.87 5.56
C MET A 44 -13.63 -4.12 5.51
N LYS A 45 -14.00 -5.18 6.24
CA LYS A 45 -13.33 -6.48 6.20
C LYS A 45 -13.25 -7.02 4.78
N LYS A 46 -14.37 -7.04 4.04
CA LYS A 46 -14.42 -7.46 2.62
C LYS A 46 -13.59 -6.56 1.70
N MET A 47 -13.54 -5.26 1.98
CA MET A 47 -12.78 -4.31 1.17
C MET A 47 -11.26 -4.48 1.35
N PHE A 48 -10.81 -4.82 2.56
CA PHE A 48 -9.41 -5.07 2.88
C PHE A 48 -8.96 -6.52 2.63
N ASP A 49 -9.87 -7.38 2.17
CA ASP A 49 -9.59 -8.75 1.79
C ASP A 49 -8.99 -8.79 0.37
N ILE A 50 -7.75 -8.32 0.27
CA ILE A 50 -6.98 -8.29 -0.98
C ILE A 50 -5.66 -9.07 -0.80
N PRO A 51 -5.09 -9.63 -1.89
CA PRO A 51 -3.87 -10.41 -1.81
C PRO A 51 -2.69 -9.61 -1.22
N GLU A 52 -1.85 -10.28 -0.41
CA GLU A 52 -0.70 -9.67 0.27
C GLU A 52 0.29 -9.02 -0.70
N GLN A 53 0.39 -9.55 -1.92
CA GLN A 53 1.20 -9.00 -3.02
C GLN A 53 0.86 -7.54 -3.34
N LEU A 54 -0.43 -7.18 -3.35
CA LEU A 54 -0.86 -5.79 -3.60
C LEU A 54 -0.43 -4.86 -2.47
N TYR A 55 -0.46 -5.34 -1.22
CA TYR A 55 0.05 -4.58 -0.08
C TYR A 55 1.57 -4.40 -0.15
N GLN A 56 2.32 -5.40 -0.61
CA GLN A 56 3.77 -5.26 -0.78
C GLN A 56 4.12 -4.22 -1.85
N GLN A 57 3.45 -4.31 -3.01
CA GLN A 57 3.72 -3.43 -4.14
C GLN A 57 3.29 -1.97 -3.89
N ASN A 58 2.24 -1.73 -3.10
CA ASN A 58 1.70 -0.38 -2.91
C ASN A 58 1.74 0.10 -1.45
N SER A 59 2.49 1.17 -1.21
CA SER A 59 2.50 1.85 0.10
C SER A 59 1.19 2.57 0.42
N PHE A 60 0.42 2.99 -0.59
CA PHE A 60 -0.88 3.65 -0.39
C PHE A 60 -1.95 2.69 0.16
N LEU A 61 -2.02 1.46 -0.35
CA LEU A 61 -2.99 0.47 0.16
C LEU A 61 -2.70 0.14 1.63
N ARG A 62 -1.41 0.08 1.99
CA ARG A 62 -0.97 -0.10 3.38
C ARG A 62 -1.35 1.09 4.26
N SER A 63 -1.15 2.32 3.79
CA SER A 63 -1.47 3.52 4.58
C SER A 63 -2.98 3.66 4.83
N ILE A 64 -3.83 3.35 3.85
CA ILE A 64 -5.29 3.35 4.04
C ILE A 64 -5.70 2.35 5.12
N LYS A 65 -5.18 1.12 5.08
CA LYS A 65 -5.49 0.09 6.09
C LYS A 65 -4.99 0.50 7.46
N ALA A 66 -3.74 0.98 7.57
CA ALA A 66 -3.19 1.47 8.84
C ALA A 66 -4.00 2.65 9.40
N ASN A 67 -4.42 3.60 8.56
CA ASN A 67 -5.25 4.72 8.98
C ASN A 67 -6.63 4.27 9.47
N TYR A 68 -7.26 3.32 8.77
CA TYR A 68 -8.53 2.77 9.24
C TYR A 68 -8.37 2.05 10.59
N LEU A 69 -7.31 1.28 10.79
CA LEU A 69 -7.04 0.63 12.07
C LEU A 69 -6.76 1.62 13.21
N ARG A 70 -6.10 2.75 12.92
CA ARG A 70 -5.82 3.79 13.93
C ARG A 70 -7.03 4.65 14.27
N TYR A 71 -7.82 5.04 13.28
CA TYR A 71 -8.88 6.04 13.44
C TYR A 71 -10.29 5.44 13.43
N GLY A 72 -10.45 4.18 13.03
CA GLY A 72 -11.73 3.47 12.94
C GLY A 72 -12.67 3.97 11.83
N LYS A 73 -12.26 4.96 11.03
CA LYS A 73 -13.09 5.58 9.99
C LYS A 73 -12.30 5.91 8.73
N LEU A 74 -12.98 5.83 7.59
CA LEU A 74 -12.49 6.27 6.29
C LEU A 74 -13.52 7.17 5.64
N THR A 75 -13.05 8.16 4.88
CA THR A 75 -13.91 8.99 4.03
C THR A 75 -14.31 8.24 2.76
N ASP A 76 -15.46 8.57 2.19
CA ASP A 76 -15.95 7.95 0.94
C ASP A 76 -14.94 8.09 -0.20
N ARG A 77 -14.28 9.25 -0.28
CA ARG A 77 -13.19 9.48 -1.23
C ARG A 77 -12.06 8.47 -1.04
N GLN A 78 -11.60 8.25 0.18
CA GLN A 78 -10.55 7.25 0.46
C GLN A 78 -10.98 5.84 0.04
N ILE A 79 -12.25 5.48 0.27
CA ILE A 79 -12.82 4.19 -0.13
C ILE A 79 -12.83 4.04 -1.65
N GLU A 80 -13.28 5.06 -2.37
CA GLU A 80 -13.29 5.06 -3.83
C GLU A 80 -11.88 4.97 -4.41
N PHE A 81 -10.93 5.77 -3.89
CA PHE A 81 -9.54 5.75 -4.35
C PHE A 81 -8.88 4.40 -4.09
N PHE A 82 -9.15 3.77 -2.95
CA PHE A 82 -8.68 2.42 -2.66
C PHE A 82 -9.21 1.42 -3.68
N LYS A 83 -10.53 1.38 -3.91
CA LYS A 83 -11.15 0.49 -4.90
C LYS A 83 -10.60 0.71 -6.31
N LYS A 84 -10.45 1.97 -6.74
CA LYS A 84 -9.84 2.34 -8.03
C LYS A 84 -8.39 1.84 -8.12
N THR A 85 -7.62 1.97 -7.05
CA THR A 85 -6.22 1.55 -7.01
C THR A 85 -6.10 0.03 -7.09
N VAL A 86 -6.89 -0.72 -6.32
CA VAL A 86 -6.93 -2.19 -6.39
C VAL A 86 -7.27 -2.65 -7.80
N LYS A 87 -8.35 -2.10 -8.40
CA LYS A 87 -8.73 -2.40 -9.80
C LYS A 87 -7.65 -2.06 -10.82
N LYS A 88 -6.93 -0.95 -10.62
CA LYS A 88 -5.84 -0.54 -11.52
C LYS A 88 -4.65 -1.49 -11.39
N MET A 89 -4.33 -1.96 -10.19
CA MET A 89 -3.21 -2.89 -9.98
C MET A 89 -3.51 -4.27 -10.55
N THR A 90 -4.71 -4.81 -10.31
CA THR A 90 -5.11 -6.10 -10.91
C THR A 90 -5.19 -6.03 -12.44
N LYS A 91 -5.63 -4.90 -13.02
CA LYS A 91 -5.55 -4.70 -14.48
C LYS A 91 -4.11 -4.51 -14.97
N CYS A 92 -3.25 -3.80 -14.25
CA CYS A 92 -1.87 -3.60 -14.68
C CYS A 92 -1.01 -4.87 -14.60
N GLU A 93 -1.37 -5.87 -13.79
CA GLU A 93 -0.72 -7.19 -13.86
C GLU A 93 -0.86 -7.83 -15.24
N SER A 94 -1.98 -7.62 -15.95
CA SER A 94 -2.17 -8.09 -17.32
C SER A 94 -1.41 -7.32 -18.42
N GLN A 95 -0.69 -6.24 -18.08
CA GLN A 95 0.06 -5.42 -19.07
C GLN A 95 1.57 -5.35 -18.82
N LYS A 96 2.09 -6.02 -17.78
CA LYS A 96 3.54 -6.07 -17.54
C LYS A 96 4.28 -7.11 -18.39
N ASP A 97 3.56 -8.01 -19.06
CA ASP A 97 4.15 -8.99 -19.98
C ASP A 97 4.41 -8.44 -21.40
N THR A 98 3.89 -7.26 -21.77
CA THR A 98 4.05 -6.73 -23.14
C THR A 98 5.14 -5.66 -23.30
N ASP A 99 5.73 -5.13 -22.23
CA ASP A 99 6.72 -4.03 -22.32
C ASP A 99 8.16 -4.46 -22.03
N LYS A 100 8.42 -5.76 -21.82
CA LYS A 100 9.78 -6.31 -21.61
C LYS A 100 10.38 -6.94 -22.87
N ALA A 101 9.71 -6.81 -24.01
CA ALA A 101 10.09 -7.40 -25.29
C ALA A 101 10.16 -6.36 -26.43
N LYS A 102 10.63 -5.14 -26.14
CA LYS A 102 10.94 -4.16 -27.18
C LYS A 102 12.29 -3.50 -26.94
#